data_AF-A0A832MK74-F1
#
_entry.id   AF-A0A832MK74-F1
#
_cell.length_a   1.000
_cell.length_b   1.000
_cell.length_c   1.000
_cell.angle_alpha   90.00
_cell.angle_beta   90.00
_cell.angle_gamma   90.00
#
_symmetry.space_group_name_H-M   'P 1'
#
loop_
_entity.id
_entity.type
_entity.pdbx_description
1 polymer ?
#
loop_
_entity_poly.entity_id
_entity_poly.type
_entity_poly.pdbx_seq_one_letter_code
_entity_poly.pdbx_strand_id
1 'polypeptide(L)'
;MSEKPADRLHVFESEAIVVTWSRARCIHAAECVRQLPEVFEPGRKPWVRPERAHADEVARVVARCPTGALHAERRDGGPPEAPAAKNVVYASRSGPLYLRGRIEVLHADGTRVVEDLRVALCRCGASRNKPFCDNSHWDAGFRDRGDVGTDGVRPAHGPTDGVLRVTLEPDGPMHLEGPFVMLSADGQHAAEAGAATLCRCGQSEHKPFCDGSHKKVAFEAR
;
A
#
# COMPACT_ATOMS: atom_id res chain seq x y z
N MET A 1 -24.26 -7.41 8.90
CA MET A 1 -22.92 -6.83 8.64
C MET A 1 -21.95 -7.56 9.56
N SER A 2 -21.12 -8.47 9.04
CA SER A 2 -20.13 -9.15 9.88
C SER A 2 -18.99 -8.18 10.10
N GLU A 3 -18.75 -7.76 11.34
CA GLU A 3 -17.54 -6.99 11.68
C GLU A 3 -16.31 -7.77 11.21
N LYS A 4 -15.46 -7.14 10.39
CA LYS A 4 -14.17 -7.74 10.04
C LYS A 4 -13.33 -7.77 11.32
N PRO A 5 -12.78 -8.92 11.73
CA PRO A 5 -11.93 -8.98 12.91
C PRO A 5 -10.75 -8.02 12.73
N ALA A 6 -10.47 -7.21 13.76
CA ALA A 6 -9.37 -6.26 13.76
C ALA A 6 -8.05 -6.96 13.47
N ASP A 7 -7.22 -6.36 12.61
CA ASP A 7 -5.90 -6.88 12.29
C ASP A 7 -5.04 -6.95 13.56
N ARG A 8 -4.57 -8.16 13.89
CA ARG A 8 -3.72 -8.37 15.05
C ARG A 8 -2.27 -8.24 14.62
N LEU A 9 -1.60 -7.21 15.13
CA LEU A 9 -0.18 -7.04 14.95
C LEU A 9 0.60 -8.14 15.70
N HIS A 10 1.44 -8.87 14.97
CA HIS A 10 2.38 -9.82 15.56
C HIS A 10 3.69 -9.10 15.84
N VAL A 11 4.27 -9.32 17.02
CA VAL A 11 5.49 -8.66 17.47
C VAL A 11 6.58 -9.70 17.67
N PHE A 12 7.77 -9.44 17.14
CA PHE A 12 8.95 -10.28 17.26
C PHE A 12 10.12 -9.40 17.72
N GLU A 13 10.80 -9.79 18.78
CA GLU A 13 11.75 -8.91 19.47
C GLU A 13 13.11 -9.56 19.62
N SER A 14 14.14 -8.73 19.54
CA SER A 14 15.50 -9.01 19.97
C SER A 14 15.99 -7.85 20.85
N GLU A 15 17.24 -7.93 21.33
CA GLU A 15 17.86 -6.82 22.05
C GLU A 15 18.01 -5.57 21.18
N ALA A 16 18.34 -5.73 19.90
CA ALA A 16 18.67 -4.61 19.00
C ALA A 16 17.50 -4.08 18.17
N ILE A 17 16.47 -4.88 17.92
CA ILE A 17 15.37 -4.52 17.03
C ILE A 17 14.06 -5.26 17.35
N VAL A 18 12.93 -4.56 17.17
CA VAL A 18 11.57 -5.12 17.15
C VAL A 18 11.07 -5.14 15.72
N VAL A 19 10.52 -6.27 15.28
CA VAL A 19 9.82 -6.41 14.01
C VAL A 19 8.34 -6.65 14.27
N THR A 20 7.48 -5.84 13.68
CA THR A 20 6.04 -6.04 13.72
C THR A 20 5.52 -6.53 12.38
N TRP A 21 4.48 -7.37 12.41
CA TRP A 21 3.88 -7.95 11.22
C TRP A 21 2.35 -7.91 11.26
N SER A 22 1.75 -7.26 10.26
CA SER A 22 0.32 -7.29 9.98
C SER A 22 0.00 -8.44 9.03
N ARG A 23 -0.78 -9.41 9.51
CA ARG A 23 -1.24 -10.50 8.65
C ARG A 23 -2.25 -10.00 7.62
N ALA A 24 -3.13 -9.07 8.01
CA ALA A 24 -4.19 -8.59 7.11
C ALA A 24 -3.63 -7.80 5.91
N ARG A 25 -2.46 -7.17 6.03
CA ARG A 25 -1.82 -6.39 4.97
C ARG A 25 -0.76 -7.17 4.18
N CYS A 26 -0.41 -8.38 4.62
CA CYS A 26 0.62 -9.19 3.96
C CYS A 26 0.04 -9.89 2.72
N ILE A 27 0.47 -9.46 1.53
CA ILE A 27 0.12 -10.10 0.25
C ILE A 27 1.16 -11.12 -0.22
N HIS A 28 2.11 -11.49 0.64
CA HIS A 28 3.17 -12.45 0.33
C HIS A 28 4.05 -12.07 -0.89
N ALA A 29 4.41 -10.79 -1.03
CA ALA A 29 5.34 -10.31 -2.06
C ALA A 29 6.76 -10.91 -1.97
N ALA A 30 7.03 -11.69 -0.92
CA ALA A 30 8.25 -12.45 -0.69
C ALA A 30 9.56 -11.61 -0.62
N GLU A 31 9.47 -10.28 -0.46
CA GLU A 31 10.66 -9.44 -0.31
C GLU A 31 11.46 -9.79 0.95
N CYS A 32 10.79 -10.11 2.06
CA CYS A 32 11.46 -10.48 3.31
C CYS A 32 12.17 -11.85 3.20
N VAL A 33 11.43 -12.88 2.80
CA VAL A 33 11.94 -14.27 2.76
C VAL A 33 13.03 -14.48 1.71
N ARG A 34 13.00 -13.75 0.58
CA ARG A 34 14.02 -13.85 -0.47
C ARG A 34 15.33 -13.19 -0.10
N GLN A 35 15.31 -12.24 0.84
CA GLN A 35 16.44 -11.33 1.10
C GLN A 35 17.11 -11.58 2.44
N LEU A 36 16.39 -12.18 3.39
CA LEU A 36 16.94 -12.55 4.70
C LEU A 36 16.25 -13.83 5.22
N PRO A 37 16.38 -14.97 4.50
CA PRO A 37 15.72 -16.23 4.84
C PRO A 37 16.10 -16.80 6.20
N GLU A 38 17.21 -16.39 6.80
CA GLU A 38 17.64 -16.76 8.16
C GLU A 38 16.85 -16.04 9.26
N VAL A 39 16.23 -14.91 8.92
CA VAL A 39 15.33 -14.13 9.81
C VAL A 39 13.88 -14.44 9.50
N PHE A 40 13.50 -14.58 8.23
CA PHE A 40 12.11 -14.76 7.78
C PHE A 40 11.89 -16.16 7.18
N GLU A 41 11.39 -17.10 7.99
CA GLU A 41 11.23 -18.52 7.65
C GLU A 41 9.75 -18.95 7.68
N PRO A 42 9.06 -18.96 6.53
CA PRO A 42 7.71 -19.49 6.44
C PRO A 42 7.60 -20.92 6.98
N GLY A 43 6.56 -21.19 7.77
CA GLY A 43 6.31 -22.50 8.38
C GLY A 43 6.99 -22.73 9.73
N ARG A 44 7.99 -21.91 10.11
CA ARG A 44 8.59 -21.92 11.44
C ARG A 44 7.69 -21.19 12.47
N LYS A 45 7.84 -21.54 13.76
CA LYS A 45 7.27 -20.80 14.89
C LYS A 45 8.36 -20.43 15.91
N PRO A 46 8.64 -19.13 16.16
CA PRO A 46 8.20 -17.98 15.38
C PRO A 46 8.81 -17.99 13.97
N TRP A 47 8.09 -17.45 12.98
CA TRP A 47 8.56 -17.36 11.59
C TRP A 47 9.51 -16.18 11.37
N VAL A 48 9.50 -15.19 12.26
CA VAL A 48 10.45 -14.07 12.28
C VAL A 48 11.37 -14.22 13.49
N ARG A 49 12.67 -14.13 13.25
CA ARG A 49 13.73 -14.23 14.26
C ARG A 49 14.73 -13.09 14.09
N PRO A 50 14.41 -11.87 14.60
CA PRO A 50 15.23 -10.68 14.36
C PRO A 50 16.67 -10.80 14.86
N GLU A 51 16.93 -11.66 15.84
CA GLU A 51 18.26 -11.93 16.40
C GLU A 51 19.20 -12.70 15.46
N ARG A 52 18.72 -13.18 14.31
CA ARG A 52 19.48 -14.02 13.38
C ARG A 52 20.32 -13.24 12.37
N ALA A 53 20.23 -11.90 12.36
CA ALA A 53 21.03 -11.02 11.52
C ALA A 53 21.29 -9.69 12.24
N HIS A 54 22.17 -8.85 11.68
CA HIS A 54 22.41 -7.51 12.24
C HIS A 54 21.15 -6.64 12.10
N ALA A 55 20.87 -5.79 13.09
CA ALA A 55 19.67 -4.93 13.10
C ALA A 55 19.55 -4.04 11.85
N ASP A 56 20.68 -3.59 11.29
CA ASP A 56 20.69 -2.84 10.01
C ASP A 56 20.16 -3.67 8.84
N GLU A 57 20.52 -4.96 8.76
CA GLU A 57 20.06 -5.85 7.69
C GLU A 57 18.58 -6.15 7.83
N VAL A 58 18.14 -6.43 9.07
CA VAL A 58 16.72 -6.65 9.40
C VAL A 58 15.91 -5.41 9.03
N ALA A 59 16.31 -4.21 9.50
CA ALA A 59 15.62 -2.96 9.21
C ALA A 59 15.55 -2.67 7.70
N ARG A 60 16.66 -2.86 6.98
CA ARG A 60 16.72 -2.67 5.52
C ARG A 60 15.76 -3.60 4.78
N VAL A 61 15.69 -4.87 5.17
CA VAL A 61 14.81 -5.85 4.52
C VAL A 61 13.35 -5.61 4.87
N VAL A 62 13.05 -5.27 6.13
CA VAL A 62 11.71 -4.87 6.57
C VAL A 62 11.21 -3.67 5.78
N ALA A 63 12.04 -2.63 5.58
CA ALA A 63 11.71 -1.43 4.81
C ALA A 63 11.40 -1.70 3.32
N ARG A 64 11.73 -2.89 2.80
CA ARG A 64 11.41 -3.31 1.42
C ARG A 64 10.04 -3.99 1.30
N CYS A 65 9.35 -4.28 2.41
CA CYS A 65 7.97 -4.76 2.36
C CYS A 65 7.06 -3.74 1.65
N PRO A 66 6.45 -4.07 0.49
CA PRO A 66 5.78 -3.06 -0.32
C PRO A 66 4.41 -2.63 0.23
N THR A 67 3.85 -3.37 1.18
CA THR A 67 2.48 -3.16 1.68
C THR A 67 2.42 -2.48 3.04
N GLY A 68 3.56 -2.24 3.69
CA GLY A 68 3.64 -1.86 5.10
C GLY A 68 3.14 -2.97 6.03
N ALA A 69 3.13 -4.23 5.57
CA ALA A 69 2.83 -5.35 6.45
C ALA A 69 3.95 -5.64 7.45
N LEU A 70 5.16 -5.10 7.25
CA LEU A 70 6.29 -5.26 8.16
C LEU A 70 6.85 -3.88 8.52
N HIS A 71 7.07 -3.65 9.80
CA HIS A 71 7.77 -2.48 10.34
C HIS A 71 8.85 -2.88 11.32
N ALA A 72 9.83 -2.01 11.50
CA ALA A 72 10.95 -2.22 12.41
C ALA A 72 11.14 -1.01 13.33
N GLU A 73 11.35 -1.28 14.62
CA GLU A 73 11.74 -0.30 15.62
C GLU A 73 13.13 -0.63 16.14
N ARG A 74 14.06 0.33 16.04
CA ARG A 74 15.46 0.17 16.47
C ARG A 74 15.57 0.37 17.98
N ARG A 75 16.20 -0.57 18.67
CA ARG A 75 16.54 -0.51 20.10
C ARG A 75 18.02 -0.25 20.37
N ASP A 76 18.85 -0.40 19.33
CA ASP A 76 20.30 -0.20 19.35
C ASP A 76 20.74 1.24 19.04
N GLY A 77 19.79 2.18 18.92
CA GLY A 77 20.07 3.58 18.56
C GLY A 77 20.31 3.82 17.06
N GLY A 78 20.15 2.80 16.22
CA GLY A 78 20.18 2.98 14.77
C GLY A 78 19.03 3.85 14.25
N PRO A 79 19.12 4.32 12.99
CA PRO A 79 18.12 5.22 12.43
C PRO A 79 16.73 4.55 12.38
N PRO A 80 15.66 5.28 12.75
CA PRO A 80 14.30 4.75 12.64
C PRO A 80 13.90 4.55 11.18
N GLU A 81 12.85 3.78 10.95
CA GLU A 81 12.21 3.73 9.63
C GLU A 81 11.75 5.14 9.22
N ALA A 82 12.10 5.55 8.00
CA ALA A 82 11.84 6.89 7.49
C ALA A 82 11.05 6.85 6.17
N PRO A 83 10.21 7.86 5.90
CA PRO A 83 9.50 7.99 4.63
C PRO A 83 10.47 8.13 3.45
N ALA A 84 10.00 7.75 2.26
CA ALA A 84 10.71 8.09 1.03
C ALA A 84 10.75 9.63 0.83
N ALA A 85 11.78 10.12 0.15
CA ALA A 85 11.96 11.55 -0.11
C ALA A 85 10.82 12.18 -0.94
N LYS A 86 10.16 11.38 -1.78
CA LYS A 86 8.94 11.74 -2.52
C LYS A 86 7.89 10.66 -2.28
N ASN A 87 6.62 11.06 -2.23
CA ASN A 87 5.53 10.09 -2.30
C ASN A 87 5.47 9.50 -3.71
N VAL A 88 5.23 8.21 -3.80
CA VAL A 88 5.13 7.47 -5.06
C VAL A 88 3.84 6.67 -5.04
N VAL A 89 3.10 6.72 -6.15
CA VAL A 89 1.93 5.88 -6.44
C VAL A 89 2.27 5.03 -7.65
N TYR A 90 2.55 3.75 -7.45
CA TYR A 90 2.86 2.82 -8.51
C TYR A 90 1.64 1.97 -8.88
N ALA A 91 1.17 2.12 -10.12
CA ALA A 91 0.08 1.33 -10.66
C ALA A 91 0.60 0.01 -11.22
N SER A 92 0.65 -1.04 -10.39
CA SER A 92 1.17 -2.34 -10.83
C SER A 92 0.24 -3.02 -11.85
N ARG A 93 0.84 -3.67 -12.86
CA ARG A 93 0.11 -4.41 -13.90
C ARG A 93 -0.80 -5.45 -13.29
N SER A 94 -2.09 -5.39 -13.60
CA SER A 94 -3.13 -6.29 -13.08
C SER A 94 -3.11 -6.51 -11.55
N GLY A 95 -2.51 -5.60 -10.80
CA GLY A 95 -2.27 -5.73 -9.37
C GLY A 95 -2.72 -4.50 -8.59
N PRO A 96 -2.28 -4.33 -7.33
CA PRO A 96 -2.66 -3.20 -6.50
C PRO A 96 -2.03 -1.86 -6.94
N LEU A 97 -2.50 -0.78 -6.32
CA LEU A 97 -1.71 0.46 -6.24
C LEU A 97 -0.76 0.34 -5.05
N TYR A 98 0.54 0.48 -5.30
CA TYR A 98 1.54 0.57 -4.23
C TYR A 98 1.85 2.03 -3.94
N LEU A 99 1.61 2.45 -2.71
CA LEU A 99 1.93 3.77 -2.20
C LEU A 99 3.17 3.68 -1.32
N ARG A 100 4.12 4.60 -1.51
CA ARG A 100 5.32 4.72 -0.68
C ARG A 100 5.61 6.19 -0.41
N GLY A 101 5.81 6.59 0.84
CA GLY A 101 5.93 8.01 1.20
C GLY A 101 5.47 8.29 2.62
N ARG A 102 4.88 9.46 2.88
CA ARG A 102 4.07 9.73 4.07
C ARG A 102 2.60 9.61 3.66
N ILE A 103 1.93 8.54 4.06
CA ILE A 103 0.60 8.19 3.53
C ILE A 103 -0.44 8.25 4.64
N GLU A 104 -1.54 8.95 4.38
CA GLU A 104 -2.76 8.88 5.19
C GLU A 104 -3.91 8.38 4.32
N VAL A 105 -4.60 7.34 4.75
CA VAL A 105 -5.82 6.85 4.09
C VAL A 105 -7.01 7.14 5.00
N LEU A 106 -8.01 7.82 4.47
CA LEU A 106 -9.17 8.33 5.19
C LEU A 106 -10.47 7.83 4.55
N HIS A 107 -11.51 7.65 5.33
CA HIS A 107 -12.88 7.65 4.83
C HIS A 107 -13.33 9.07 4.50
N ALA A 108 -14.40 9.22 3.71
CA ALA A 108 -14.95 10.52 3.34
C ALA A 108 -15.44 11.36 4.53
N ASP A 109 -15.75 10.74 5.67
CA ASP A 109 -16.11 11.43 6.91
C ASP A 109 -14.88 11.91 7.72
N GLY A 110 -13.66 11.69 7.21
CA GLY A 110 -12.40 12.01 7.87
C GLY A 110 -11.87 10.92 8.81
N THR A 111 -12.58 9.79 8.97
CA THR A 111 -12.11 8.69 9.81
C THR A 111 -10.84 8.08 9.21
N ARG A 112 -9.74 8.08 9.97
CA ARG A 112 -8.47 7.52 9.53
C ARG A 112 -8.51 6.00 9.48
N VAL A 113 -8.22 5.45 8.30
CA VAL A 113 -8.08 4.01 8.06
C VAL A 113 -6.67 3.54 8.41
N VAL A 114 -5.66 4.25 7.90
CA VAL A 114 -4.25 3.95 8.18
C VAL A 114 -3.40 5.20 7.99
N GLU A 115 -2.35 5.33 8.78
CA GLU A 115 -1.21 6.20 8.52
C GLU A 115 0.04 5.31 8.47
N ASP A 116 0.77 5.38 7.36
CA ASP A 116 1.90 4.49 7.11
C ASP A 116 2.89 5.10 6.11
N LEU A 117 4.04 4.46 6.00
CA LEU A 117 5.03 4.73 4.98
C LEU A 117 4.79 3.96 3.68
N ARG A 118 4.11 2.81 3.74
CA ARG A 118 3.91 1.89 2.61
C ARG A 118 2.52 1.26 2.66
N VAL A 119 1.75 1.32 1.57
CA VAL A 119 0.39 0.75 1.52
C VAL A 119 0.14 0.08 0.17
N ALA A 120 -0.53 -1.06 0.15
CA ALA A 120 -1.07 -1.65 -1.08
C ALA A 120 -2.60 -1.56 -1.10
N LEU A 121 -3.14 -0.70 -1.97
CA LEU A 121 -4.58 -0.48 -2.10
C LEU A 121 -5.17 -1.34 -3.22
N CYS A 122 -6.36 -1.88 -2.96
CA CYS A 122 -7.14 -2.60 -3.94
C CYS A 122 -7.68 -1.64 -5.01
N ARG A 123 -7.45 -1.97 -6.28
CA ARG A 123 -8.03 -1.26 -7.43
C ARG A 123 -8.86 -2.14 -8.36
N CYS A 124 -8.95 -3.44 -8.05
CA CYS A 124 -9.72 -4.41 -8.84
C CYS A 124 -11.19 -4.53 -8.40
N GLY A 125 -11.58 -3.92 -7.28
CA GLY A 125 -12.92 -4.05 -6.70
C GLY A 125 -13.19 -5.34 -5.91
N ALA A 126 -12.37 -6.39 -6.06
CA ALA A 126 -12.68 -7.73 -5.55
C ALA A 126 -12.12 -8.04 -4.14
N SER A 127 -11.26 -7.20 -3.57
CA SER A 127 -10.65 -7.48 -2.26
C SER A 127 -11.71 -7.71 -1.18
N ARG A 128 -11.51 -8.69 -0.32
CA ARG A 128 -12.32 -8.92 0.89
C ARG A 128 -11.78 -8.14 2.08
N ASN A 129 -10.58 -7.56 1.96
CA ASN A 129 -9.96 -6.69 2.96
C ASN A 129 -9.89 -5.22 2.51
N LYS A 130 -10.91 -4.71 1.79
CA LYS A 130 -10.92 -3.31 1.36
C LYS A 130 -10.70 -2.36 2.55
N PRO A 131 -9.95 -1.27 2.35
CA PRO A 131 -9.40 -0.80 1.06
C PRO A 131 -8.10 -1.48 0.62
N PHE A 132 -7.54 -2.37 1.43
CA PHE A 132 -6.26 -3.02 1.15
C PHE A 132 -6.39 -4.11 0.09
N CYS A 133 -5.30 -4.37 -0.63
CA CYS A 133 -5.20 -5.53 -1.51
C CYS A 133 -5.00 -6.81 -0.69
N ASP A 134 -5.69 -7.88 -1.07
CA ASP A 134 -5.59 -9.22 -0.48
C ASP A 134 -5.33 -10.31 -1.53
N ASN A 135 -4.82 -9.91 -2.70
CA ASN A 135 -4.60 -10.77 -3.88
C ASN A 135 -5.86 -11.32 -4.58
N SER A 136 -7.08 -10.91 -4.21
CA SER A 136 -8.31 -11.34 -4.91
C SER A 136 -8.36 -10.93 -6.40
N HIS A 137 -7.44 -10.09 -6.87
CA HIS A 137 -7.33 -9.69 -8.27
C HIS A 137 -6.95 -10.85 -9.21
N TRP A 138 -6.27 -11.90 -8.71
CA TRP A 138 -5.97 -13.10 -9.50
C TRP A 138 -7.25 -13.88 -9.83
N ASP A 139 -8.02 -14.22 -8.80
CA ASP A 139 -9.26 -14.98 -8.95
C ASP A 139 -10.35 -14.17 -9.68
N ALA A 140 -10.36 -12.85 -9.48
CA ALA A 140 -11.25 -11.94 -10.21
C ALA A 140 -10.85 -11.72 -11.68
N GLY A 141 -9.69 -12.25 -12.13
CA GLY A 141 -9.19 -12.06 -13.49
C GLY A 141 -8.97 -10.60 -13.86
N PHE A 142 -8.57 -9.76 -12.90
CA PHE A 142 -8.39 -8.33 -13.12
C PHE A 142 -7.32 -8.08 -14.19
N ARG A 143 -7.67 -7.28 -15.20
CA ARG A 143 -6.76 -6.90 -16.28
C ARG A 143 -6.63 -5.41 -16.35
N ASP A 144 -5.40 -4.95 -16.18
CA ASP A 144 -5.01 -3.58 -16.45
C ASP A 144 -3.52 -3.51 -16.72
N ARG A 145 -3.12 -2.67 -17.67
CA ARG A 145 -1.71 -2.51 -18.01
C ARG A 145 -0.93 -1.75 -16.95
N GLY A 146 -1.62 -0.94 -16.13
CA GLY A 146 -0.99 -0.02 -15.19
C GLY A 146 -0.36 1.16 -15.92
N ASP A 147 -0.94 1.56 -17.06
CA ASP A 147 -0.44 2.67 -17.86
C ASP A 147 -0.85 3.97 -17.18
N VAL A 148 0.09 4.89 -16.97
CA VAL A 148 -0.19 6.20 -16.38
C VAL A 148 0.09 7.25 -17.44
N GLY A 149 -0.98 7.71 -18.10
CA GLY A 149 -0.92 8.87 -18.97
C GLY A 149 -0.83 10.17 -18.14
N THR A 150 -0.74 11.31 -18.83
CA THR A 150 -0.74 12.63 -18.19
C THR A 150 -2.14 13.18 -17.89
N ASP A 151 -3.17 12.63 -18.52
CA ASP A 151 -4.51 13.25 -18.52
C ASP A 151 -5.30 13.07 -17.22
N GLY A 152 -4.90 12.11 -16.38
CA GLY A 152 -5.60 11.78 -15.14
C GLY A 152 -5.00 12.37 -13.87
N VAL A 153 -3.83 13.02 -13.97
CA VAL A 153 -3.16 13.70 -12.86
C VAL A 153 -3.32 15.21 -12.95
N ARG A 154 -3.33 15.88 -11.80
CA ARG A 154 -3.48 17.34 -11.71
C ARG A 154 -2.42 17.92 -10.77
N PRO A 155 -2.06 19.20 -10.92
CA PRO A 155 -1.20 19.89 -9.95
C PRO A 155 -1.80 19.87 -8.54
N ALA A 156 -0.94 20.00 -7.53
CA ALA A 156 -1.37 20.10 -6.14
C ALA A 156 -2.21 21.35 -5.92
N HIS A 157 -3.35 21.17 -5.25
CA HIS A 157 -4.14 22.26 -4.70
C HIS A 157 -4.39 21.89 -3.24
N GLY A 158 -3.69 22.52 -2.30
CA GLY A 158 -3.80 22.17 -0.88
C GLY A 158 -2.49 22.28 -0.08
N PRO A 159 -2.48 21.79 1.17
CA PRO A 159 -1.34 21.90 2.08
C PRO A 159 -0.07 21.26 1.53
N THR A 160 1.06 21.93 1.75
CA THR A 160 2.39 21.51 1.29
C THR A 160 3.17 20.73 2.36
N ASP A 161 2.47 20.08 3.29
CA ASP A 161 3.07 19.34 4.41
C ASP A 161 3.80 18.05 3.97
N GLY A 162 3.66 17.69 2.70
CA GLY A 162 4.31 16.55 2.08
C GLY A 162 3.61 15.22 2.33
N VAL A 163 2.43 15.22 2.97
CA VAL A 163 1.61 14.02 3.18
C VAL A 163 0.79 13.74 1.92
N LEU A 164 0.76 12.50 1.47
CA LEU A 164 -0.18 12.02 0.46
C LEU A 164 -1.42 11.47 1.15
N ARG A 165 -2.53 12.21 1.02
CA ARG A 165 -3.83 11.84 1.56
C ARG A 165 -4.64 11.10 0.51
N VAL A 166 -5.25 10.00 0.92
CA VAL A 166 -6.11 9.16 0.10
C VAL A 166 -7.49 9.07 0.75
N THR A 167 -8.46 9.79 0.20
CA THR A 167 -9.84 9.77 0.69
C THR A 167 -10.66 8.75 -0.08
N LEU A 168 -11.26 7.81 0.65
CA LEU A 168 -12.12 6.76 0.11
C LEU A 168 -13.56 7.25 0.04
N GLU A 169 -14.06 7.49 -1.17
CA GLU A 169 -15.48 7.78 -1.38
C GLU A 169 -16.31 6.50 -1.15
N PRO A 170 -17.42 6.54 -0.39
CA PRO A 170 -18.33 5.41 -0.24
C PRO A 170 -18.72 4.85 -1.60
N ASP A 171 -18.54 3.54 -1.82
CA ASP A 171 -18.92 2.86 -3.07
C ASP A 171 -18.34 3.50 -4.36
N GLY A 172 -17.28 4.27 -4.19
CA GLY A 172 -16.72 5.14 -5.20
C GLY A 172 -15.20 5.05 -5.33
N PRO A 173 -14.60 6.01 -6.05
CA PRO A 173 -13.16 6.07 -6.29
C PRO A 173 -12.36 6.43 -5.03
N MET A 174 -11.05 6.54 -5.23
CA MET A 174 -10.11 7.09 -4.25
C MET A 174 -9.65 8.45 -4.73
N HIS A 175 -9.73 9.46 -3.87
CA HIS A 175 -9.25 10.81 -4.15
C HIS A 175 -7.88 10.99 -3.50
N LEU A 176 -6.87 11.26 -4.30
CA LEU A 176 -5.51 11.49 -3.84
C LEU A 176 -5.23 12.98 -3.83
N GLU A 177 -4.63 13.48 -2.75
CA GLU A 177 -4.23 14.88 -2.57
C GLU A 177 -2.88 14.98 -1.85
N GLY A 178 -2.03 15.92 -2.28
CA GLY A 178 -0.65 16.11 -1.78
C GLY A 178 0.39 15.73 -2.84
N PRO A 179 1.67 16.08 -2.67
CA PRO A 179 2.67 15.90 -3.72
C PRO A 179 3.05 14.41 -3.88
N PHE A 180 2.97 13.87 -5.09
CA PHE A 180 3.41 12.51 -5.41
C PHE A 180 3.93 12.37 -6.85
N VAL A 181 4.62 11.27 -7.12
CA VAL A 181 4.96 10.82 -8.47
C VAL A 181 4.13 9.58 -8.79
N MET A 182 3.33 9.65 -9.86
CA MET A 182 2.62 8.48 -10.36
C MET A 182 3.51 7.72 -11.33
N LEU A 183 3.65 6.40 -11.15
CA LEU A 183 4.50 5.53 -11.97
C LEU A 183 3.69 4.43 -12.67
N SER A 184 3.95 4.23 -13.96
CA SER A 184 3.37 3.13 -14.74
C SER A 184 4.06 1.80 -14.46
N ALA A 185 3.34 0.71 -14.69
CA ALA A 185 3.85 -0.65 -14.52
C ALA A 185 5.08 -0.96 -15.38
N ASP A 186 5.17 -0.38 -16.58
CA ASP A 186 6.26 -0.56 -17.55
C ASP A 186 7.49 0.33 -17.28
N GLY A 187 7.40 1.23 -16.29
CA GLY A 187 8.45 2.18 -15.94
C GLY A 187 8.71 3.25 -17.00
N GLN A 188 7.91 3.33 -18.07
CA GLN A 188 8.11 4.30 -19.15
C GLN A 188 7.49 5.67 -18.82
N HIS A 189 6.51 5.71 -17.93
CA HIS A 189 5.80 6.93 -17.59
C HIS A 189 5.90 7.24 -16.09
N ALA A 190 6.29 8.48 -15.83
CA ALA A 190 6.28 9.08 -14.51
C ALA A 190 5.68 10.48 -14.63
N ALA A 191 4.71 10.79 -13.77
CA ALA A 191 4.10 12.12 -13.73
C ALA A 191 4.13 12.68 -12.31
N GLU A 192 4.73 13.86 -12.14
CA GLU A 192 4.56 14.62 -10.90
C GLU A 192 3.12 15.14 -10.84
N ALA A 193 2.50 14.92 -9.69
CA ALA A 193 1.11 15.20 -9.47
C ALA A 193 0.90 15.70 -8.06
N GLY A 194 -0.21 16.39 -7.87
CA GLY A 194 -0.68 16.75 -6.54
C GLY A 194 -2.14 16.38 -6.27
N ALA A 195 -2.86 15.94 -7.30
CA ALA A 195 -4.15 15.31 -7.15
C ALA A 195 -4.42 14.27 -8.24
N ALA A 196 -5.19 13.24 -7.92
CA ALA A 196 -5.76 12.28 -8.88
C ALA A 196 -7.00 11.59 -8.31
N THR A 197 -7.92 11.18 -9.18
CA THR A 197 -9.06 10.33 -8.79
C THR A 197 -8.87 8.94 -9.40
N LEU A 198 -8.60 7.94 -8.55
CA LEU A 198 -8.23 6.60 -9.00
C LEU A 198 -9.41 5.62 -8.89
N CYS A 199 -9.50 4.72 -9.87
CA CYS A 199 -10.50 3.67 -9.90
C CYS A 199 -10.28 2.69 -8.73
N ARG A 200 -11.36 2.39 -8.02
CA ARG A 200 -11.39 1.38 -6.96
C ARG A 200 -12.26 0.17 -7.30
N CYS A 201 -13.23 0.33 -8.21
CA CYS A 201 -14.18 -0.71 -8.59
C CYS A 201 -13.64 -1.74 -9.59
N GLY A 202 -12.51 -1.44 -10.26
CA GLY A 202 -11.92 -2.32 -11.27
C GLY A 202 -12.58 -2.29 -12.65
N GLN A 203 -13.61 -1.44 -12.86
CA GLN A 203 -14.43 -1.45 -14.07
C GLN A 203 -14.26 -0.22 -14.98
N SER A 204 -13.37 0.71 -14.62
CA SER A 204 -13.10 1.87 -15.50
C SER A 204 -12.49 1.45 -16.85
N GLU A 205 -12.81 2.14 -17.93
CA GLU A 205 -12.18 2.01 -19.24
C GLU A 205 -10.90 2.86 -19.34
N HIS A 206 -10.71 3.81 -18.42
CA HIS A 206 -9.55 4.71 -18.34
C HIS A 206 -8.66 4.41 -17.12
N LYS A 207 -8.52 3.13 -16.77
CA LYS A 207 -7.66 2.70 -15.65
C LYS A 207 -6.23 3.25 -15.83
N PRO A 208 -5.57 3.63 -14.73
CA PRO A 208 -5.98 3.50 -13.32
C PRO A 208 -6.92 4.61 -12.82
N PHE A 209 -7.33 5.56 -13.66
CA PHE A 209 -8.19 6.67 -13.28
C PHE A 209 -9.67 6.27 -13.21
N CYS A 210 -10.47 7.06 -12.50
CA CYS A 210 -11.92 6.86 -12.45
C CYS A 210 -12.63 7.59 -13.60
N ASP A 211 -13.61 6.94 -14.21
CA ASP A 211 -14.49 7.48 -15.26
C ASP A 211 -15.99 7.44 -14.87
N GLY A 212 -16.28 7.18 -13.59
CA GLY A 212 -17.65 7.02 -13.09
C GLY A 212 -18.25 5.63 -13.24
N SER A 213 -17.54 4.64 -13.80
CA SER A 213 -18.06 3.28 -14.01
C SER A 213 -18.56 2.59 -12.74
N HIS A 214 -18.04 2.97 -11.56
CA HIS A 214 -18.51 2.47 -10.25
C HIS A 214 -20.03 2.63 -10.05
N LYS A 215 -20.64 3.71 -10.59
CA LYS A 215 -22.10 3.91 -10.53
C LYS A 215 -22.85 2.91 -11.41
N LYS A 216 -22.32 2.65 -12.61
CA LYS A 216 -22.93 1.73 -13.58
C LYS A 216 -22.93 0.29 -13.10
N VAL A 217 -21.86 -0.12 -12.41
CA VAL A 217 -21.69 -1.50 -11.92
C VAL A 217 -22.19 -1.69 -10.49
N ALA A 218 -22.83 -0.65 -9.90
CA ALA A 218 -23.27 -0.65 -8.50
C ALA A 218 -22.18 -1.18 -7.56
N PHE A 219 -20.97 -0.62 -7.68
CA PHE A 219 -19.82 -1.07 -6.88
C PHE A 219 -20.12 -0.91 -5.39
N GLU A 220 -19.88 -1.96 -4.61
CA GLU A 220 -19.99 -1.89 -3.15
C GLU A 220 -18.64 -2.12 -2.50
N ALA A 221 -18.20 -1.15 -1.72
CA ALA A 221 -16.92 -1.15 -1.02
C ALA A 221 -17.01 -1.88 0.33
N ARG A 222 -17.47 -3.13 0.31
CA ARG A 222 -17.47 -4.03 1.47
C ARG A 222 -16.08 -4.54 1.80
#